data_AF-C2G2A8-F1
#
_entry.id   AF-C2G2A8-F1
#
_cell.length_a   1.000
_cell.length_b   1.000
_cell.length_c   1.000
_cell.angle_alpha   90.00
_cell.angle_beta   90.00
_cell.angle_gamma   90.00
#
_symmetry.space_group_name_H-M   'P 1'
#
loop_
_entity.id
_entity.type
_entity.pdbx_description
1 polymer ?
#
loop_
_entity_poly.entity_id
_entity_poly.type
_entity_poly.pdbx_seq_one_letter_code
_entity_poly.pdbx_strand_id
1 'polypeptide(L)' 'MNIDFITINEIRIAELQSDTIEINNAQDALELIMNCKYQDTDSVIITAAHVHPVFF' A
#
# COMPACT_ATOMS: atom_id res chain seq x y z
N MET A 1 -0.25 -5.18 9.10
CA MET A 1 0.26 -4.65 7.81
C MET A 1 1.73 -4.32 7.91
N ASN A 2 2.55 -4.83 6.99
CA ASN A 2 3.96 -4.46 6.85
C ASN A 2 4.14 -3.68 5.53
N ILE A 3 4.90 -2.58 5.57
CA ILE A 3 5.18 -1.77 4.39
C ILE A 3 6.69 -1.82 4.16
N ASP A 4 7.08 -2.48 3.07
CA ASP A 4 8.45 -2.53 2.61
C ASP A 4 8.68 -1.41 1.59
N PHE A 5 9.81 -0.73 1.71
CA PHE A 5 10.20 0.33 0.78
C PHE A 5 11.33 -0.14 -0.10
N ILE A 6 11.05 -0.28 -1.39
CA ILE A 6 11.99 -0.75 -2.39
C ILE A 6 12.33 0.44 -3.30
N THR A 7 13.61 0.78 -3.42
CA THR A 7 14.06 1.83 -4.35
C THR A 7 14.77 1.21 -5.54
N ILE A 8 14.22 1.40 -6.74
CA ILE A 8 14.81 0.89 -8.01
C ILE A 8 14.78 2.03 -9.03
N ASN A 9 15.92 2.31 -9.69
CA ASN A 9 16.04 3.38 -10.69
C ASN A 9 15.50 4.73 -10.21
N GLU A 10 15.81 5.11 -8.96
CA GLU A 10 15.33 6.34 -8.31
C GLU A 10 13.81 6.37 -8.02
N ILE A 11 13.07 5.32 -8.39
CA ILE A 11 11.65 5.17 -8.06
C ILE A 11 11.55 4.49 -6.70
N ARG A 12 10.89 5.15 -5.74
CA ARG A 12 10.62 4.58 -4.42
C ARG A 12 9.24 3.94 -4.43
N ILE A 13 9.22 2.63 -4.22
CA ILE A 13 8.03 1.79 -4.25
C ILE A 13 7.68 1.37 -2.83
N ALA A 14 6.47 1.66 -2.38
CA ALA A 14 5.89 1.03 -1.19
C ALA A 14 5.23 -0.30 -1.61
N GLU A 15 5.79 -1.41 -1.13
CA GLU A 15 5.17 -2.71 -1.24
C GLU A 15 4.43 -3.02 0.05
N LEU A 16 3.13 -3.32 -0.08
CA LEU A 16 2.30 -3.69 1.04
C LEU A 16 2.13 -5.19 1.13
N GLN A 17 2.66 -5.75 2.20
CA GLN A 17 2.54 -7.15 2.53
C GLN A 17 1.69 -7.31 3.80
N SER A 18 0.67 -8.14 3.73
CA SER A 18 -0.18 -8.45 4.86
C SER A 18 -0.73 -9.85 4.71
N ASP A 19 -0.61 -10.67 5.75
CA ASP A 19 -1.18 -12.02 5.76
C ASP A 19 -2.72 -12.00 6.00
N THR A 20 -3.26 -10.82 6.34
CA THR A 20 -4.67 -10.56 6.63
C THR A 20 -5.19 -9.39 5.80
N ILE A 21 -6.48 -9.42 5.47
CA ILE A 21 -7.17 -8.30 4.82
C ILE A 21 -7.31 -7.16 5.84
N GLU A 22 -6.54 -6.09 5.67
CA GLU A 22 -6.55 -4.95 6.61
C GLU A 22 -7.19 -3.69 6.03
N ILE A 23 -7.45 -3.64 4.72
CA ILE A 23 -8.17 -2.52 4.08
C ILE A 23 -9.64 -2.90 3.94
N ASN A 24 -10.48 -2.49 4.88
CA ASN A 24 -11.88 -2.93 4.94
C ASN A 24 -12.85 -1.96 4.26
N ASN A 25 -12.43 -0.70 4.09
CA ASN A 25 -13.25 0.38 3.53
C ASN A 25 -12.39 1.41 2.78
N ALA A 26 -13.03 2.37 2.11
CA ALA A 26 -12.35 3.40 1.34
C ALA A 26 -11.53 4.41 2.20
N GLN A 27 -11.88 4.59 3.47
CA GLN A 27 -11.15 5.45 4.41
C GLN A 27 -9.79 4.80 4.74
N ASP A 28 -9.76 3.51 5.06
CA ASP A 28 -8.54 2.76 5.34
C ASP A 28 -7.58 2.81 4.13
N ALA A 29 -8.15 2.67 2.92
CA ALA A 29 -7.42 2.81 1.67
C ALA A 29 -6.80 4.20 1.48
N LEU A 30 -7.56 5.25 1.80
CA LEU A 30 -7.11 6.63 1.67
C LEU A 30 -5.99 6.94 2.66
N GLU A 31 -6.11 6.51 3.91
CA GLU A 31 -5.09 6.68 4.94
C GLU A 31 -3.78 5.99 4.56
N LEU A 32 -3.90 4.81 3.95
CA LEU A 32 -2.77 4.06 3.43
C LEU A 32 -2.00 4.81 2.33
N ILE A 33 -2.74 5.32 1.33
CA ILE A 33 -2.17 6.07 0.22
C ILE A 33 -1.54 7.37 0.74
N MET A 34 -2.19 8.04 1.70
CA MET A 34 -1.64 9.23 2.37
C MET A 34 -0.33 8.92 3.08
N ASN A 35 -0.25 7.81 3.85
CA ASN A 35 0.98 7.39 4.52
C ASN A 35 2.11 7.08 3.53
N CYS A 36 1.81 6.42 2.40
CA CYS A 36 2.78 6.19 1.34
C CYS A 36 3.30 7.52 0.76
N LYS A 37 2.38 8.48 0.53
CA LYS A 37 2.74 9.81 0.02
C LYS A 37 3.62 10.60 1.00
N TYR A 38 3.38 10.51 2.31
CA TYR A 38 4.25 11.12 3.33
C TYR A 38 5.65 10.50 3.39
N GLN A 39 5.82 9.27 2.88
CA GLN A 39 7.09 8.54 2.84
C GLN A 39 7.87 8.78 1.53
N ASP A 40 7.49 9.79 0.73
CA ASP A 40 8.07 10.11 -0.57
C ASP A 40 8.13 8.89 -1.51
N THR A 41 7.07 8.07 -1.52
CA THR A 41 6.94 6.97 -2.49
C THR A 41 6.25 7.42 -3.77
N ASP A 42 6.87 7.04 -4.89
CA ASP A 42 6.38 7.31 -6.25
C ASP A 42 5.34 6.29 -6.70
N SER A 43 5.35 5.10 -6.11
CA SER A 43 4.49 3.99 -6.52
C SER A 43 4.12 3.10 -5.33
N VAL A 44 2.93 2.50 -5.40
CA VAL A 44 2.41 1.59 -4.39
C VAL A 44 2.04 0.28 -5.06
N ILE A 45 2.58 -0.83 -4.55
CA ILE A 45 2.24 -2.18 -4.99
C ILE A 45 1.42 -2.82 -3.87
N ILE A 46 0.21 -3.27 -4.23
CA ILE A 46 -0.68 -3.98 -3.32
C ILE A 46 -1.10 -5.29 -3.99
N THR A 47 -0.87 -6.40 -3.30
CA THR A 47 -1.25 -7.73 -3.80
C THR A 47 -2.73 -7.95 -3.59
N ALA A 48 -3.49 -8.19 -4.66
CA ALA A 48 -4.95 -8.33 -4.62
C ALA A 48 -5.45 -9.44 -3.67
N ALA A 49 -4.64 -10.47 -3.39
CA ALA A 49 -4.97 -11.52 -2.42
C ALA A 49 -5.09 -10.99 -0.97
N HIS A 50 -4.55 -9.81 -0.69
CA HIS A 50 -4.47 -9.22 0.66
C HIS A 50 -5.36 -7.98 0.81
N VAL A 51 -6.22 -7.71 -0.17
CA VAL A 51 -7.05 -6.51 -0.24
C VAL A 51 -8.51 -6.90 -0.27
N HIS A 52 -9.33 -6.23 0.53
CA HIS A 52 -10.78 -6.45 0.48
C HIS A 52 -11.32 -6.00 -0.88
N PRO A 53 -12.30 -6.70 -1.49
CA PRO A 53 -12.87 -6.32 -2.78
C PRO A 53 -13.40 -4.87 -2.85
N VAL A 54 -13.73 -4.28 -1.70
CA VAL A 54 -14.18 -2.88 -1.56
C VAL A 54 -13.12 -1.84 -1.97
N PHE A 55 -11.87 -2.26 -2.12
CA PHE A 55 -10.78 -1.39 -2.59
C PHE A 55 -10.83 -1.10 -4.10
N PHE A 56 -11.41 -2.01 -4.89
CA PHE A 56 -11.57 -1.88 -6.34
C PHE A 56 -12.93 -1.27 -6.68
#